data_AF-A0A7X7SSA4-F1
#
_entry.id   AF-A0A7X7SSA4-F1
#
_cell.length_a   1.000
_cell.length_b   1.000
_cell.length_c   1.000
_cell.angle_alpha   90.00
_cell.angle_beta   90.00
_cell.angle_gamma   90.00
#
_symmetry.space_group_name_H-M   'P 1'
#
loop_
_entity.id
_entity.type
_entity.pdbx_description
1 polymer ?
#
loop_
_entity_poly.entity_id
_entity_poly.type
_entity_poly.pdbx_seq_one_letter_code
_entity_poly.pdbx_strand_id
1 'polypeptide(L)'
;MVGDTNAWTNLSSFRDAGGKLILMHGVSDPWFSAQDTVQYYERLGSDNADVPLEQWSRLFLVPGMGHCAGGERTLDRFDLLEAIVKWVENNRAPERVIATEGSASGESRPLCPYPAYAYYTGAGDASDEASYECKR
;
A
#
# COMPACT_ATOMS: atom_id res chain seq x y z
N MET A 1 -14.60 -7.38 -27.40
CA MET A 1 -14.05 -6.19 -26.74
C MET A 1 -12.55 -6.34 -26.69
N VAL A 2 -11.83 -5.57 -27.52
CA VAL A 2 -10.38 -5.43 -27.50
C VAL A 2 -10.19 -3.92 -27.49
N GLY A 3 -9.62 -3.32 -26.44
CA GLY A 3 -9.16 -1.93 -26.61
C GLY A 3 -8.91 -1.05 -25.40
N ASP A 4 -9.49 -1.29 -24.22
CA ASP A 4 -9.19 -0.43 -23.05
C ASP A 4 -8.81 -1.28 -21.85
N THR A 5 -7.53 -1.70 -21.84
CA THR A 5 -6.92 -2.39 -20.69
C THR A 5 -6.69 -1.45 -19.52
N ASN A 6 -6.77 -0.13 -19.71
CA ASN A 6 -6.61 0.89 -18.67
C ASN A 6 -7.77 0.90 -17.65
N ALA A 7 -8.97 0.51 -18.06
CA ALA A 7 -10.17 0.45 -17.22
C ALA A 7 -10.50 -0.96 -16.73
N TRP A 8 -9.74 -1.97 -17.16
CA TRP A 8 -10.00 -3.37 -16.84
C TRP A 8 -9.58 -3.69 -15.39
N THR A 9 -10.55 -4.10 -14.58
CA THR A 9 -10.37 -4.38 -13.15
C THR A 9 -10.73 -5.81 -12.74
N ASN A 10 -11.24 -6.66 -13.63
CA ASN A 10 -11.45 -8.08 -13.31
C ASN A 10 -10.15 -8.88 -13.48
N LEU A 11 -9.49 -9.23 -12.37
CA LEU A 11 -8.23 -9.98 -12.38
C LEU A 11 -8.41 -11.42 -11.87
N SER A 12 -9.61 -12.00 -12.02
CA SER A 12 -9.94 -13.37 -11.59
C SER A 12 -8.91 -14.41 -12.05
N SER A 13 -8.48 -14.38 -13.31
CA SER A 13 -7.48 -15.34 -13.82
C SER A 13 -6.11 -15.22 -13.13
N PHE A 14 -5.67 -14.02 -12.79
CA PHE A 14 -4.44 -13.78 -12.04
C PHE A 14 -4.56 -14.26 -10.59
N ARG A 15 -5.67 -13.90 -9.94
CA ARG A 15 -5.98 -14.30 -8.56
C ARG A 15 -6.09 -15.83 -8.44
N ASP A 16 -6.84 -16.47 -9.33
CA ASP A 16 -7.13 -17.91 -9.29
C ASP A 16 -5.88 -18.75 -9.62
N ALA A 17 -4.90 -18.16 -10.29
CA ALA A 17 -3.55 -18.73 -10.44
C ALA A 17 -2.67 -18.57 -9.19
N GLY A 18 -3.19 -18.01 -8.09
CA GLY A 18 -2.46 -17.76 -6.85
C GLY A 18 -1.71 -16.43 -6.80
N GLY A 19 -1.93 -15.53 -7.77
CA GLY A 19 -1.26 -14.24 -7.86
C GLY A 19 -1.49 -13.34 -6.65
N LYS A 20 -0.45 -12.61 -6.25
CA LYS A 20 -0.47 -11.60 -5.19
C LYS A 20 -0.09 -10.23 -5.76
N LEU A 21 -0.85 -9.19 -5.43
CA LEU A 21 -0.67 -7.83 -5.97
C LEU A 21 -0.49 -6.81 -4.84
N ILE A 22 0.65 -6.13 -4.81
CA ILE A 22 0.84 -4.94 -3.98
C ILE A 22 0.83 -3.72 -4.88
N LEU A 23 -0.06 -2.78 -4.59
CA LEU A 23 -0.08 -1.43 -5.15
C LEU A 23 0.52 -0.46 -4.14
N MET A 24 1.24 0.54 -4.61
CA MET A 24 1.77 1.63 -3.80
C MET A 24 1.62 2.94 -4.55
N HIS A 25 1.30 4.02 -3.84
CA HIS A 25 1.26 5.36 -4.43
C HIS A 25 1.68 6.42 -3.42
N GLY A 26 2.52 7.37 -3.86
CA GLY A 26 2.80 8.58 -3.09
C GLY A 26 1.61 9.53 -3.06
N VAL A 27 1.16 9.92 -1.87
CA VAL A 27 -0.05 10.75 -1.73
C VAL A 27 0.15 12.17 -2.29
N SER A 28 1.40 12.63 -2.37
CA SER A 28 1.80 13.93 -2.91
C SER A 28 2.37 13.82 -4.34
N ASP A 29 2.10 12.74 -5.08
CA ASP A 29 2.52 12.60 -6.48
C ASP A 29 1.88 13.72 -7.35
N PRO A 30 2.71 14.57 -8.00
CA PRO A 30 2.20 15.69 -8.81
C PRO A 30 1.81 15.27 -10.24
N TRP A 31 2.15 14.06 -10.67
CA TRP A 31 1.92 13.58 -12.04
C TRP A 31 0.75 12.62 -12.12
N PHE A 32 0.65 11.67 -11.19
CA PHE A 32 -0.47 10.73 -11.13
C PHE A 32 -1.24 10.92 -9.83
N SER A 33 -2.56 10.96 -9.92
CA SER A 33 -3.37 11.15 -8.72
C SER A 33 -3.41 9.86 -7.90
N ALA A 34 -2.97 9.93 -6.64
CA ALA A 34 -3.16 8.84 -5.69
C ALA A 34 -4.65 8.46 -5.55
N GLN A 35 -5.57 9.42 -5.70
CA GLN A 35 -7.01 9.15 -5.67
C GLN A 35 -7.46 8.28 -6.84
N ASP A 36 -6.84 8.40 -8.02
CA ASP A 36 -7.16 7.55 -9.16
C ASP A 36 -6.75 6.10 -8.89
N THR A 37 -5.62 5.89 -8.22
CA THR A 37 -5.22 4.55 -7.76
C THR A 37 -6.15 3.99 -6.69
N VAL A 38 -6.64 4.83 -5.76
CA VAL A 38 -7.68 4.41 -4.79
C VAL A 38 -8.95 3.98 -5.52
N GLN A 39 -9.43 4.78 -6.47
CA GLN A 39 -10.62 4.45 -7.26
C GLN A 39 -10.43 3.18 -8.09
N TYR A 40 -9.23 2.96 -8.65
CA TYR A 40 -8.89 1.69 -9.30
C TYR A 40 -8.98 0.52 -8.33
N TYR A 41 -8.42 0.66 -7.12
CA TYR A 41 -8.44 -0.40 -6.10
C TYR A 41 -9.86 -0.72 -5.61
N GLU A 42 -10.73 0.29 -5.49
CA GLU A 42 -12.15 0.10 -5.18
C GLU A 42 -12.89 -0.65 -6.30
N ARG A 43 -12.67 -0.27 -7.58
CA ARG A 43 -13.22 -0.99 -8.74
C ARG A 43 -12.70 -2.43 -8.84
N LEU A 44 -11.41 -2.64 -8.57
CA LEU A 44 -10.78 -3.95 -8.47
C LEU A 44 -11.49 -4.82 -7.42
N GLY A 45 -11.81 -4.27 -6.25
CA GLY A 45 -12.60 -4.97 -5.22
C GLY A 45 -14.02 -5.30 -5.68
N SER A 46 -14.70 -4.34 -6.31
CA SER A 46 -16.06 -4.52 -6.82
C SER A 46 -16.16 -5.59 -7.91
N ASP A 47 -15.23 -5.59 -8.87
CA ASP A 47 -15.27 -6.50 -10.02
C ASP A 47 -14.79 -7.93 -9.72
N ASN A 48 -14.16 -8.13 -8.56
CA ASN A 48 -13.67 -9.44 -8.08
C ASN A 48 -14.29 -9.80 -6.71
N ALA A 49 -15.52 -9.33 -6.44
CA ALA A 49 -16.18 -9.44 -5.15
C ALA A 49 -16.49 -10.90 -4.69
N ASP A 50 -16.27 -11.89 -5.55
CA ASP A 50 -16.38 -13.31 -5.22
C ASP A 50 -15.27 -13.79 -4.25
N VAL A 51 -14.14 -13.08 -4.16
CA VAL A 51 -13.07 -13.34 -3.19
C VAL A 51 -12.61 -12.02 -2.55
N PRO A 52 -12.58 -11.90 -1.21
CA PRO A 52 -12.15 -10.68 -0.55
C PRO A 52 -10.79 -10.19 -1.04
N LEU A 53 -10.73 -8.92 -1.44
CA LEU A 53 -9.55 -8.33 -2.07
C LEU A 53 -8.30 -8.46 -1.19
N GLU A 54 -8.45 -8.35 0.13
CA GLU A 54 -7.35 -8.40 1.09
C GLU A 54 -6.62 -9.76 1.15
N GLN A 55 -7.21 -10.82 0.60
CA GLN A 55 -6.59 -12.14 0.51
C GLN A 55 -5.51 -12.24 -0.59
N TRP A 56 -5.53 -11.32 -1.56
CA TRP A 56 -4.67 -11.39 -2.74
C TRP A 56 -4.16 -10.05 -3.25
N SER A 57 -4.72 -8.92 -2.80
CA SER A 57 -4.18 -7.59 -3.10
C SER A 57 -4.19 -6.63 -1.91
N ARG A 58 -3.16 -5.76 -1.82
CA ARG A 58 -3.06 -4.66 -0.84
C ARG A 58 -2.64 -3.37 -1.56
N LEU A 59 -3.21 -2.24 -1.13
CA LEU A 59 -2.78 -0.90 -1.54
C LEU A 59 -2.13 -0.19 -0.34
N PHE A 60 -0.92 0.34 -0.52
CA PHE A 60 -0.23 1.19 0.46
C PHE A 60 -0.13 2.63 -0.07
N LEU A 61 -0.78 3.55 0.61
CA LEU A 61 -0.62 4.99 0.35
C LEU A 61 0.51 5.52 1.22
N VAL A 62 1.43 6.29 0.63
CA VAL A 62 2.61 6.84 1.32
C VAL A 62 2.42 8.35 1.52
N PRO A 63 2.03 8.81 2.73
CA PRO A 63 1.80 10.23 2.99
C PRO A 63 3.07 11.06 2.77
N GLY A 64 2.93 12.22 2.12
CA GLY A 64 4.05 13.12 1.83
C GLY A 64 4.86 12.73 0.59
N MET A 65 4.86 11.45 0.20
CA MET A 65 5.68 10.97 -0.90
C MET A 65 5.21 11.49 -2.24
N GLY A 66 6.16 11.98 -3.03
CA GLY A 66 5.96 12.39 -4.41
C GLY A 66 5.92 11.21 -5.38
N HIS A 67 6.32 11.47 -6.62
CA HIS A 67 6.31 10.44 -7.66
C HIS A 67 7.38 9.37 -7.43
N CYS A 68 6.94 8.17 -7.07
CA CYS A 68 7.74 6.99 -6.73
C CYS A 68 8.63 7.13 -5.49
N ALA A 69 9.18 8.31 -5.20
CA ALA A 69 10.07 8.61 -4.09
C ALA A 69 10.11 10.13 -3.82
N GLY A 70 10.82 10.54 -2.78
CA GLY A 70 11.02 11.93 -2.40
C GLY A 70 9.76 12.58 -1.84
N GLY A 71 9.86 13.88 -1.56
CA GLY A 71 8.88 14.62 -0.76
C GLY A 71 9.57 15.24 0.45
N GLU A 72 9.07 16.38 0.92
CA GLU A 72 9.66 17.05 2.08
C GLU A 72 9.38 16.23 3.34
N ARG A 73 10.45 15.84 4.07
CA ARG A 73 10.37 15.08 5.34
C ARG A 73 9.50 13.81 5.25
N THR A 74 9.57 13.13 4.11
CA THR A 74 8.75 11.95 3.83
C THR A 74 9.46 10.67 4.23
N LEU A 75 8.69 9.71 4.74
CA LEU A 75 9.13 8.35 4.99
C LEU A 75 8.91 7.50 3.72
N ASP A 76 9.84 7.60 2.77
CA ASP A 76 9.75 6.98 1.43
C ASP A 76 10.64 5.72 1.27
N ARG A 77 11.29 5.27 2.35
CA ARG A 77 12.13 4.06 2.35
C ARG A 77 11.39 2.90 2.99
N PHE A 78 11.14 1.85 2.21
CA PHE A 78 10.43 0.65 2.65
C PHE A 78 10.77 -0.52 1.71
N ASP A 79 10.56 -1.75 2.17
CA ASP A 79 10.83 -2.96 1.39
C ASP A 79 9.53 -3.71 1.02
N LEU A 80 8.96 -3.34 -0.13
CA LEU A 80 7.81 -4.07 -0.69
C LEU A 80 8.22 -5.37 -1.40
N LEU A 81 9.50 -5.53 -1.74
CA LEU A 81 10.00 -6.75 -2.38
C LEU A 81 10.02 -7.89 -1.37
N GLU A 82 10.56 -7.67 -0.18
CA GLU A 82 10.52 -8.66 0.89
C GLU A 82 9.06 -8.98 1.29
N ALA A 83 8.20 -7.95 1.33
CA ALA A 83 6.78 -8.13 1.64
C ALA A 83 6.06 -9.04 0.62
N ILE A 84 6.26 -8.82 -0.69
CA ILE A 84 5.62 -9.66 -1.72
C ILE A 84 6.21 -11.07 -1.75
N VAL A 85 7.53 -11.24 -1.52
CA VAL A 85 8.17 -12.56 -1.41
C VAL A 85 7.57 -13.35 -0.25
N LYS A 86 7.48 -12.75 0.95
CA LYS A 86 6.85 -13.38 2.12
C LYS A 86 5.39 -13.74 1.85
N TRP A 87 4.66 -12.92 1.11
CA TRP A 87 3.28 -13.19 0.77
C TRP A 87 3.13 -14.36 -0.21
N VAL A 88 3.89 -14.36 -1.29
CA VAL A 88 3.81 -15.40 -2.32
C VAL A 88 4.31 -16.74 -1.80
N GLU A 89 5.47 -16.77 -1.12
CA GLU A 89 6.14 -18.02 -0.75
C GLU A 89 5.63 -18.61 0.57
N ASN A 90 5.22 -17.75 1.52
CA ASN A 90 4.86 -18.18 2.88
C ASN A 90 3.40 -17.87 3.24
N ASN A 91 2.60 -17.39 2.28
CA ASN A 91 1.22 -16.95 2.49
C ASN A 91 1.08 -15.91 3.62
N ARG A 92 2.09 -15.05 3.80
CA ARG A 92 2.10 -13.97 4.81
C ARG A 92 1.82 -12.63 4.16
N ALA A 93 0.55 -12.25 4.08
CA ALA A 93 0.15 -10.93 3.59
C ALA A 93 0.72 -9.83 4.50
N PRO A 94 1.22 -8.71 3.95
CA PRO A 94 1.70 -7.61 4.77
C PRO A 94 0.53 -6.91 5.47
N GLU A 95 0.49 -6.99 6.80
CA GLU A 95 -0.47 -6.25 7.64
C GLU A 95 -0.05 -4.79 7.83
N ARG A 96 1.25 -4.53 7.73
CA ARG A 96 1.88 -3.21 7.66
C ARG A 96 3.27 -3.33 7.04
N VAL A 97 3.79 -2.23 6.51
CA VAL A 97 5.17 -2.13 5.99
C VAL A 97 5.83 -0.96 6.67
N ILE A 98 7.00 -1.13 7.28
CA ILE A 98 7.68 -0.02 7.96
C ILE A 98 8.32 0.89 6.93
N ALA A 99 7.96 2.17 6.99
CA ALA A 99 8.57 3.23 6.21
C ALA A 99 9.47 4.09 7.10
N THR A 100 10.65 4.44 6.59
CA THR A 100 11.59 5.32 7.27
C THR A 100 11.99 6.50 6.39
N GLU A 101 12.54 7.53 7.00
CA GLU A 101 13.17 8.63 6.25
C GLU A 101 14.50 8.15 5.64
N GLY A 102 14.92 8.78 4.53
CA GLY A 102 16.28 8.63 4.01
C GLY A 102 17.37 9.37 4.80
N SER A 103 16.99 10.13 5.84
CA SER A 103 17.91 10.92 6.68
C SER A 103 18.28 10.19 7.97
N ALA A 104 19.27 10.72 8.71
CA ALA A 104 19.70 10.16 9.99
C ALA A 104 18.73 10.41 11.18
N SER A 105 17.52 10.95 10.93
CA SER A 105 16.53 11.23 11.98
C SER A 105 16.05 9.98 12.71
N GLY A 106 16.09 8.81 12.05
CA GLY A 106 15.56 7.55 12.60
C GLY A 106 14.03 7.50 12.64
N GLU A 107 13.34 8.48 12.05
CA GLU A 107 11.88 8.51 12.06
C GLU A 107 11.29 7.36 11.24
N SER A 108 10.24 6.73 11.79
CA SER A 108 9.57 5.59 11.18
C SER A 108 8.06 5.60 11.39
N ARG A 109 7.29 5.06 10.44
CA ARG A 109 5.85 4.85 10.54
C ARG A 109 5.44 3.55 9.86
N PRO A 110 4.37 2.88 10.32
CA PRO A 110 3.78 1.80 9.56
C PRO A 110 2.97 2.36 8.38
N LEU A 111 3.27 1.93 7.16
CA LEU A 111 2.34 1.99 6.04
C LEU A 111 1.26 0.95 6.26
N CYS A 112 0.02 1.41 6.25
CA CYS A 112 -1.15 0.58 6.49
C CYS A 112 -1.84 0.23 5.17
N PRO A 113 -2.36 -1.00 5.03
CA PRO A 113 -3.13 -1.36 3.86
C PRO A 113 -4.45 -0.60 3.85
N TYR A 114 -4.72 0.13 2.76
CA TYR A 114 -5.95 0.88 2.54
C TYR A 114 -7.19 -0.01 2.79
N PRO A 115 -8.27 0.50 3.43
CA PRO A 115 -8.48 1.90 3.84
C PRO A 115 -7.88 2.26 5.21
N ALA A 116 -7.09 1.37 5.83
CA ALA A 116 -6.48 1.68 7.11
C ALA A 116 -5.37 2.73 6.97
N TYR A 117 -5.14 3.48 8.05
CA TYR A 117 -4.11 4.51 8.15
C TYR A 117 -3.35 4.38 9.47
N ALA A 118 -2.13 4.94 9.53
CA ALA A 118 -1.34 4.97 10.75
C ALA A 118 -1.96 5.92 11.77
N TYR A 119 -2.43 5.36 12.88
CA TYR A 119 -3.03 6.10 13.99
C TYR A 119 -2.07 6.11 15.18
N TYR A 120 -1.67 7.30 15.63
CA TYR A 120 -0.86 7.43 16.84
C TYR A 120 -1.70 7.04 18.05
N THR A 121 -1.18 6.12 18.86
CA THR A 121 -1.91 5.56 20.01
C THR A 121 -2.07 6.55 21.17
N GLY A 122 -1.36 7.68 21.14
CA GLY A 122 -1.32 8.66 22.23
C GLY A 122 -0.20 8.42 23.25
N ALA A 123 0.57 7.34 23.09
CA ALA A 123 1.68 6.98 23.96
C ALA A 123 2.93 6.61 23.15
N GLY A 124 4.11 6.80 23.75
CA GLY A 124 5.40 6.51 23.13
C GLY A 124 6.04 7.71 22.43
N ASP A 125 7.14 7.47 21.72
CA ASP A 125 7.77 8.49 20.87
C ASP A 125 6.99 8.57 19.55
N ALA A 126 6.53 9.78 19.20
CA ALA A 126 5.82 9.99 17.95
C ALA A 126 6.69 9.69 16.72
N SER A 127 8.01 9.63 16.85
CA SER A 127 8.96 9.33 15.78
C SER A 127 9.15 7.83 15.53
N ASP A 128 8.64 6.98 16.43
CA ASP A 128 8.75 5.52 16.39
C ASP A 128 7.48 4.88 15.84
N GLU A 129 7.64 3.98 14.86
CA GLU A 129 6.53 3.22 14.27
C GLU A 129 5.75 2.40 15.30
N ALA A 130 6.42 1.94 16.37
CA ALA A 130 5.81 1.14 17.43
C ALA A 130 4.74 1.90 18.23
N SER A 131 4.73 3.23 18.16
CA SER A 131 3.73 4.10 18.79
C SER A 131 2.43 4.23 17.98
N TYR A 132 2.34 3.55 16.82
CA TYR A 132 1.22 3.62 15.89
C TYR A 132 0.56 2.25 15.66
N GLU A 133 -0.74 2.28 15.40
CA GLU A 133 -1.51 1.13 14.93
C GLU A 133 -2.20 1.44 13.60
N CYS A 134 -2.46 0.39 12.80
CA CYS A 134 -3.28 0.55 11.60
C CYS A 134 -4.76 0.54 11.97
N LYS A 135 -5.43 1.68 11.77
CA LYS A 135 -6.84 1.87 12.11
C LYS A 135 -7.67 2.19 10.86
N ARG A 136 -8.92 1.73 10.83
CA ARG A 136 -9.93 2.12 9.84
C ARG A 136 -10.81 3.24 10.37
#